data_AF-A0A6A6UX78-F1
#
_entry.id   AF-A0A6A6UX78-F1
#
_cell.length_a   1.000
_cell.length_b   1.000
_cell.length_c   1.000
_cell.angle_alpha   90.00
_cell.angle_beta   90.00
_cell.angle_gamma   90.00
#
_symmetry.space_group_name_H-M   'P 1'
#
loop_
_entity.id
_entity.type
_entity.pdbx_description
1 polymer ?
#
loop_
_entity_poly.entity_id
_entity_poly.type
_entity_poly.pdbx_seq_one_letter_code
_entity_poly.pdbx_strand_id
1 'polypeptide(L)'
;MIDIMSLRESYERRELFEIRWIHGHDNPADAMTKSNANAALNNFINDNQIELRVQGWTKRDGHEIGADHSTGWKTASSMDGRDQQPIQKTASV
;
A
#
# COMPACT_ATOMS: atom_id res chain seq x y z
N MET A 1 9.90 -3.12 -13.15
CA MET A 1 10.25 -2.42 -11.89
C MET A 1 9.33 -1.22 -11.75
N ILE A 2 8.79 -0.98 -10.56
CA ILE A 2 7.89 0.15 -10.28
C ILE A 2 8.58 1.12 -9.33
N ASP A 3 8.33 2.42 -9.49
CA ASP A 3 8.81 3.45 -8.59
C ASP A 3 7.84 3.60 -7.40
N ILE A 4 8.36 3.51 -6.17
CA ILE A 4 7.57 3.63 -4.95
C ILE A 4 6.99 5.04 -4.75
N MET A 5 7.69 6.07 -5.24
CA MET A 5 7.22 7.45 -5.22
C MET A 5 6.04 7.63 -6.17
N SER A 6 6.07 7.00 -7.35
CA SER A 6 4.91 7.00 -8.25
C SER A 6 3.71 6.29 -7.62
N LEU A 7 3.92 5.18 -6.92
CA LEU A 7 2.85 4.48 -6.22
C LEU A 7 2.24 5.35 -5.10
N ARG A 8 3.09 6.03 -4.32
CA ARG A 8 2.67 6.96 -3.26
C ARG A 8 1.87 8.13 -3.85
N GLU A 9 2.38 8.75 -4.90
CA GLU A 9 1.74 9.88 -5.56
C GLU A 9 0.38 9.51 -6.16
N SER A 10 0.29 8.38 -6.88
CA SER A 10 -0.98 7.90 -7.41
C SER A 10 -1.98 7.54 -6.30
N TYR A 11 -1.50 7.04 -5.15
CA TYR A 11 -2.36 6.89 -3.97
C TYR A 11 -2.85 8.26 -3.50
N GLU A 12 -1.98 9.24 -3.29
CA GLU A 12 -2.35 10.61 -2.85
C GLU A 12 -3.35 11.28 -3.80
N ARG A 13 -3.14 11.15 -5.11
CA ARG A 13 -4.01 11.66 -6.19
C ARG A 13 -5.32 10.89 -6.35
N ARG A 14 -5.55 9.83 -5.56
CA ARG A 14 -6.74 8.96 -5.61
C ARG A 14 -6.89 8.19 -6.93
N GLU A 15 -5.79 8.00 -7.65
CA GLU A 15 -5.73 7.14 -8.84
C GLU A 15 -5.72 5.66 -8.45
N LEU A 16 -5.27 5.35 -7.22
CA LEU A 16 -5.26 4.01 -6.63
C LEU A 16 -6.15 3.95 -5.40
N PHE A 17 -7.00 2.94 -5.36
CA PHE A 17 -7.93 2.70 -4.26
C PHE A 17 -7.44 1.63 -3.27
N GLU A 18 -6.71 0.64 -3.78
CA GLU A 18 -6.25 -0.51 -3.00
C GLU A 18 -4.88 -0.98 -3.52
N ILE A 19 -4.00 -1.34 -2.59
CA ILE A 19 -2.69 -1.93 -2.89
C ILE A 19 -2.56 -3.18 -2.03
N ARG A 20 -2.20 -4.31 -2.66
CA ARG A 20 -1.95 -5.59 -1.98
C ARG A 20 -0.52 -6.04 -2.23
N TRP A 21 0.18 -6.39 -1.17
CA TRP A 21 1.49 -7.02 -1.22
C TRP A 21 1.29 -8.52 -1.30
N ILE A 22 1.73 -9.14 -2.39
CA ILE A 22 1.62 -10.57 -2.62
C ILE A 22 2.96 -11.26 -2.39
N HIS A 23 2.91 -12.50 -1.92
CA HIS A 23 4.12 -13.29 -1.71
C HIS A 23 4.81 -13.60 -3.05
N GLY A 24 6.13 -13.38 -3.13
CA GLY A 24 6.89 -13.49 -4.39
C GLY A 24 6.78 -14.88 -5.03
N HIS A 25 6.73 -15.95 -4.23
CA HIS A 25 6.54 -17.31 -4.75
C HIS A 25 5.21 -17.51 -5.48
N ASP A 26 4.18 -16.71 -5.15
CA ASP A 26 2.84 -16.78 -5.74
C ASP A 26 2.62 -15.64 -6.75
N ASN A 27 3.67 -14.90 -7.15
CA ASN A 27 3.56 -13.82 -8.12
C ASN A 27 3.63 -14.36 -9.57
N PRO A 28 2.54 -14.34 -10.35
CA PRO A 28 2.55 -14.85 -11.72
C PRO A 28 3.44 -14.02 -12.64
N ALA A 29 3.58 -12.71 -12.39
CA ALA A 29 4.43 -11.84 -13.20
C ALA A 29 5.93 -12.14 -13.00
N ASP A 30 6.31 -12.53 -11.79
CA ASP A 30 7.68 -12.99 -11.51
C ASP A 30 7.95 -14.31 -12.25
N ALA A 31 7.01 -15.26 -12.20
CA ALA A 31 7.12 -16.51 -12.93
C ALA A 31 7.16 -16.34 -14.46
N MET A 32 6.48 -15.33 -15.01
CA MET A 32 6.55 -15.02 -16.45
C MET A 32 7.91 -14.47 -16.89
N THR A 33 8.69 -13.87 -15.99
CA THR A 33 9.99 -13.26 -16.30
C THR A 33 11.19 -14.12 -15.88
N LYS A 34 10.95 -15.18 -15.09
CA LYS A 34 11.95 -16.15 -14.65
C LYS A 34 11.87 -17.45 -15.45
N SER A 35 12.89 -18.29 -15.31
CA SER A 35 12.99 -19.58 -16.00
C SER A 35 11.99 -20.63 -15.50
N ASN A 36 11.50 -20.50 -14.26
CA ASN A 36 10.67 -21.50 -13.62
C ASN A 36 9.27 -20.94 -13.37
N ALA A 37 8.25 -21.63 -13.89
CA ALA A 37 6.86 -21.34 -13.57
C ALA A 37 6.57 -21.64 -12.10
N ASN A 38 5.73 -20.81 -11.47
CA ASN A 38 5.19 -21.08 -10.13
C ASN A 38 3.78 -21.66 -10.22
N ALA A 39 3.29 -22.17 -9.08
CA ALA A 39 1.93 -22.70 -8.97
C ALA A 39 0.87 -21.68 -9.40
N ALA A 40 1.07 -20.41 -9.05
CA ALA A 40 0.16 -19.32 -9.42
C ALA A 40 0.01 -19.16 -10.94
N LEU A 41 1.11 -19.23 -11.70
CA LEU A 41 1.09 -19.17 -13.17
C LEU A 41 0.48 -20.44 -13.79
N ASN A 42 0.81 -21.61 -13.26
CA ASN A 42 0.23 -22.88 -13.75
C ASN A 42 -1.30 -22.90 -13.57
N ASN A 43 -1.80 -22.53 -12.39
CA ASN A 43 -3.23 -22.46 -12.11
C ASN A 43 -3.92 -21.40 -12.98
N PHE A 44 -3.26 -20.27 -13.22
CA PHE A 44 -3.79 -19.25 -14.12
C PHE A 44 -3.95 -19.76 -15.55
N ILE A 45 -3.00 -20.54 -16.08
CA ILE A 45 -3.08 -21.11 -17.42
C ILE A 45 -4.18 -22.18 -17.52
N ASN A 46 -4.28 -23.05 -16.52
CA ASN A 46 -5.21 -24.19 -16.56
C ASN A 46 -6.65 -23.78 -16.25
N ASP A 47 -6.84 -22.93 -15.24
CA ASP A 47 -8.16 -22.66 -14.66
C ASP A 47 -8.62 -21.21 -14.89
N ASN A 48 -7.77 -20.36 -15.48
CA ASN A 48 -7.99 -18.91 -15.60
C ASN A 48 -8.30 -18.25 -14.24
N GLN A 49 -7.77 -18.84 -13.17
CA GLN A 49 -7.90 -18.38 -11.80
C GLN A 49 -6.54 -18.30 -11.14
N ILE A 50 -6.42 -17.39 -10.17
CA ILE A 50 -5.18 -17.24 -9.42
C ILE A 50 -5.47 -17.12 -7.93
N GLU A 51 -4.78 -17.95 -7.16
CA GLU A 51 -4.78 -17.88 -5.70
C GLU A 51 -3.51 -17.15 -5.25
N LEU A 52 -3.69 -16.05 -4.53
CA LEU A 52 -2.59 -15.16 -4.12
C LEU A 52 -2.52 -15.07 -2.60
N ARG A 53 -1.34 -15.36 -2.05
CA ARG A 53 -1.05 -15.10 -0.64
C ARG A 53 -0.74 -13.63 -0.43
N VAL A 54 -1.66 -12.92 0.19
CA VAL A 54 -1.50 -11.51 0.55
C VAL A 54 -0.72 -11.41 1.87
N GLN A 55 0.42 -10.72 1.85
CA GLN A 55 1.24 -10.43 3.03
C GLN A 55 0.80 -9.16 3.77
N GLY A 56 0.17 -8.22 3.06
CA GLY A 56 -0.34 -6.98 3.61
C GLY A 56 -1.15 -6.22 2.58
N TRP A 57 -1.97 -5.27 3.03
CA TRP A 57 -2.76 -4.43 2.15
C TRP A 57 -2.98 -3.05 2.74
N THR A 58 -3.21 -2.07 1.87
CA THR A 58 -3.81 -0.79 2.24
C THR A 58 -4.98 -0.52 1.33
N LYS A 59 -6.08 -0.05 1.92
CA LYS A 59 -7.31 0.29 1.21
C LYS A 59 -7.75 1.66 1.68
N ARG A 60 -8.13 2.51 0.74
CA ARG A 60 -8.73 3.79 1.06
C ARG A 60 -10.20 3.58 1.42
N ASP A 61 -10.67 4.26 2.46
CA ASP A 61 -12.11 4.31 2.73
C ASP A 61 -12.79 5.05 1.59
N GLY A 62 -13.80 4.42 0.99
CA GLY A 62 -14.64 5.10 0.01
C GLY A 62 -15.25 6.32 0.70
N HIS A 63 -15.08 7.50 0.11
CA HIS A 63 -15.83 8.66 0.57
C HIS A 63 -17.30 8.46 0.18
N GLU A 64 -18.02 7.66 0.96
CA GLU A 64 -19.45 7.83 1.07
C GLU A 64 -19.64 9.21 1.70
N ILE A 65 -20.24 10.10 0.90
CA ILE A 65 -20.54 11.47 1.31
C ILE A 65 -21.53 11.37 2.48
N GLY A 66 -21.04 11.39 3.73
CA GLY A 66 -21.93 11.48 4.89
C GLY A 66 -21.54 10.72 6.17
N ALA A 67 -20.31 10.23 6.34
CA ALA A 67 -19.88 9.75 7.66
C ALA A 67 -18.70 10.59 8.17
N ASP A 68 -19.00 11.45 9.15
CA ASP A 68 -18.03 12.11 10.01
C ASP A 68 -17.15 11.02 10.68
N HIS A 69 -15.96 10.82 10.15
CA HIS A 69 -14.92 10.01 10.77
C HIS A 69 -13.92 10.97 11.39
N SER A 70 -14.21 11.39 12.62
CA SER A 70 -13.32 12.08 13.53
C SER A 70 -12.15 11.18 13.99
N THR A 71 -11.44 10.56 13.06
CA THR A 71 -10.29 9.68 13.34
C THR A 71 -9.03 10.23 12.69
N GLY A 72 -8.39 11.16 13.43
CA GLY A 72 -7.03 10.87 13.87
C GLY A 72 -5.84 11.31 13.03
N TRP A 73 -5.97 12.19 12.02
CA TRP A 73 -4.81 12.85 11.43
C TRP A 73 -5.07 14.33 11.21
N LYS A 74 -4.61 15.18 12.13
CA LYS A 74 -4.55 16.63 11.90
C LYS A 74 -3.35 16.93 11.00
N THR A 75 -3.60 17.67 9.92
CA THR A 75 -2.53 18.21 9.07
C THR A 75 -1.71 19.23 9.87
N ALA A 76 -0.40 19.32 9.60
CA ALA A 76 0.54 20.17 10.35
C ALA A 76 0.13 21.66 10.39
N SER A 77 -0.68 22.12 9.43
CA SER A 77 -1.23 23.48 9.40
C SER A 77 -2.37 23.73 10.39
N SER A 78 -2.85 22.70 11.10
CA SER A 78 -3.99 22.75 12.04
C SER A 78 -3.58 22.63 13.52
N MET A 79 -2.28 22.63 13.84
CA MET A 79 -1.79 22.58 15.23
C MET A 79 -1.71 23.99 15.82
N ASP A 80 -2.51 24.26 16.86
CA ASP A 80 -2.38 25.47 17.70
C ASP A 80 -1.04 25.39 18.47
N GLY A 81 -0.37 26.52 18.66
CA GLY A 81 0.99 26.64 19.19
C GLY A 81 1.20 26.19 20.64
N ARG A 82 0.21 25.51 21.24
CA ARG A 82 0.24 24.93 22.59
C ARG A 82 0.51 23.42 22.60
N ASP A 83 0.41 22.74 21.45
CA ASP A 83 0.63 21.28 21.33
C ASP A 83 2.08 20.91 20.94
N GLN A 84 2.99 21.88 20.87
CA GLN A 84 4.42 21.62 20.70
C GLN A 84 5.02 21.07 22.01
N GLN A 85 4.89 19.76 22.25
CA GLN A 85 5.80 19.11 23.18
C GLN A 85 7.19 18.99 22.51
N PRO A 86 8.29 19.29 23.23
CA PRO A 86 9.61 19.33 22.63
C PRO A 86 10.08 17.91 22.29
N ILE A 87 10.23 17.63 20.99
CA ILE A 87 11.08 16.55 20.50
C ILE A 87 12.48 16.78 21.04
N GLN A 88 12.86 16.00 22.06
CA GLN A 88 14.21 15.94 22.60
C GLN A 88 15.17 15.59 21.47
N LYS A 89 15.93 16.59 21.00
CA LYS A 89 17.14 16.36 20.20
C LYS A 89 18.21 15.79 21.14
N THR A 90 18.36 14.48 21.17
CA THR A 90 19.65 13.88 21.54
C THR A 90 20.44 13.63 20.26
N ALA A 91 21.21 14.65 19.89
CA ALA A 91 22.47 14.42 19.20
C ALA A 91 23.49 13.97 20.25
N SER A 92 24.28 12.93 19.97
CA SER A 92 25.59 12.75 20.61
C SER A 92 26.52 11.88 19.75
N VAL A 93 27.57 12.57 19.32
CA VAL A 93 28.95 12.21 18.88
C VAL A 93 29.11 11.27 17.69
#